data_AF-C8ZD67-F1
#
_entry.id   AF-C8ZD67-F1
#
_cell.length_a   1.000
_cell.length_b   1.000
_cell.length_c   1.000
_cell.angle_alpha   90.00
_cell.angle_beta   90.00
_cell.angle_gamma   90.00
#
_symmetry.space_group_name_H-M   'P 1'
#
loop_
_entity.id
_entity.type
_entity.pdbx_description
1 polymer ?
#
loop_
_entity_poly.entity_id
_entity_poly.type
_entity_poly.pdbx_seq_one_letter_code
_entity_poly.pdbx_strand_id
1 'polypeptide(L)'
;MIVDYEKDPRAKEAIAIWEKGVLKEKDGSMSDAINFYRSALKIHDNVESLYRKKILDEWMLHKKLSGLSMTTDAPDEQNETGKDDLSAEENAELQPCWILEILPDDILLRIIKKVILMSGESWVNLSMTCSTFSKLCFHDSVPFKTFAKYIYSKQIYDKMAMDLNGITDINTFEKEIWRGDDYRMLRERPYIKFEGVYISVVNYVRYGSNAESSLSLLKPVHMITYYRYFRFYENGQCLRLLSTDEPSAVVKHFSKENKPRHSHMCYWSLGFDYDFGHLKITRSDEKYTFIEEFQIKNQGNKRYQRLKWLSSIVVDKEGNASNCSLRNEKSFFFSRVKSFKDPG
;
A
#
# COMPACT_ATOMS: atom_id res chain seq x y z
N MET A 1 -7.45 -39.32 -26.77
CA MET A 1 -8.41 -39.20 -25.66
C MET A 1 -9.60 -38.43 -26.19
N ILE A 2 -10.76 -39.05 -26.29
CA ILE A 2 -12.00 -38.38 -26.70
C ILE A 2 -12.52 -37.67 -25.46
N VAL A 3 -12.63 -36.34 -25.51
CA VAL A 3 -13.03 -35.53 -24.36
C VAL A 3 -14.53 -35.69 -24.11
N ASP A 4 -14.99 -35.62 -22.86
CA ASP A 4 -16.37 -35.95 -22.48
C ASP A 4 -17.47 -35.15 -23.21
N TYR A 5 -17.17 -33.93 -23.70
CA TYR A 5 -18.12 -33.14 -24.50
C TYR A 5 -18.26 -33.62 -25.95
N GLU A 6 -17.37 -34.48 -26.45
CA GLU A 6 -17.47 -35.10 -27.78
C GLU A 6 -18.40 -36.32 -27.77
N LYS A 7 -18.78 -36.82 -26.59
CA LYS A 7 -19.67 -37.98 -26.43
C LYS A 7 -21.15 -37.60 -26.49
N ASP A 8 -21.51 -36.37 -26.14
CA ASP A 8 -22.90 -35.88 -26.21
C ASP A 8 -23.13 -35.06 -27.50
N PRO A 9 -23.98 -35.53 -28.43
CA PRO A 9 -24.28 -34.80 -29.66
C PRO A 9 -24.94 -33.43 -29.41
N ARG A 10 -25.72 -33.25 -28.33
CA ARG A 10 -26.34 -31.96 -27.99
C ARG A 10 -25.32 -30.95 -27.50
N ALA A 11 -24.36 -31.39 -26.69
CA ALA A 11 -23.25 -30.55 -26.25
C ALA A 11 -22.42 -30.05 -27.44
N LYS A 12 -22.11 -30.93 -28.39
CA LYS A 12 -21.34 -30.58 -29.60
C LYS A 12 -22.06 -29.57 -30.49
N GLU A 13 -23.37 -29.73 -30.66
CA GLU A 13 -24.20 -28.79 -31.41
C GLU A 13 -24.27 -27.41 -30.71
N ALA A 14 -24.48 -27.40 -29.39
CA ALA A 14 -24.51 -26.17 -28.60
C ALA A 14 -23.18 -25.41 -28.67
N ILE A 15 -22.04 -26.11 -28.57
CA ILE A 15 -20.69 -25.54 -28.68
C ILE A 15 -20.46 -24.91 -30.06
N ALA A 16 -20.87 -25.57 -31.14
CA ALA A 16 -20.70 -25.05 -32.50
C ALA A 16 -21.52 -23.77 -32.74
N ILE A 17 -22.68 -23.65 -32.10
CA ILE A 17 -23.51 -22.43 -32.15
C ILE A 17 -22.88 -21.33 -31.29
N TRP A 18 -22.35 -21.69 -30.11
CA TRP A 18 -21.63 -20.76 -29.23
C TRP A 18 -20.41 -20.14 -29.92
N GLU A 19 -19.63 -20.92 -30.67
CA GLU A 19 -18.48 -20.46 -31.47
C GLU A 19 -18.86 -19.41 -32.52
N LYS A 20 -20.00 -19.59 -33.18
CA LYS A 20 -20.52 -18.58 -34.13
C LYS A 20 -20.87 -17.27 -33.42
N GLY A 21 -21.35 -17.35 -32.19
CA GLY A 21 -21.56 -16.19 -31.32
C GLY A 21 -20.26 -15.44 -31.03
N VAL A 22 -19.22 -16.18 -30.61
CA VAL A 22 -17.89 -15.61 -30.31
C VAL A 22 -17.26 -14.93 -31.54
N LEU A 23 -17.40 -15.52 -32.73
CA LEU A 23 -16.93 -14.92 -33.98
C LEU A 23 -17.65 -13.60 -34.27
N LYS A 24 -18.97 -13.57 -34.12
CA LYS A 24 -19.77 -12.35 -34.34
C LYS A 24 -19.50 -11.25 -33.32
N GLU A 25 -19.20 -11.63 -32.08
CA GLU A 25 -18.76 -10.69 -31.04
C GLU A 25 -17.41 -10.07 -31.39
N LYS A 26 -16.46 -10.88 -31.87
CA LYS A 26 -15.15 -10.41 -32.35
C LYS A 26 -15.27 -9.47 -33.55
N ASP A 27 -16.23 -9.72 -34.44
CA ASP A 27 -16.55 -8.89 -35.60
C ASP A 27 -17.37 -7.62 -35.23
N GLY A 28 -17.70 -7.41 -33.94
CA GLY A 28 -18.45 -6.25 -33.46
C GLY A 28 -19.97 -6.29 -33.69
N SER A 29 -20.52 -7.43 -34.15
CA SER A 29 -21.94 -7.64 -34.42
C SER A 29 -22.67 -8.21 -33.20
N MET A 30 -22.77 -7.40 -32.13
CA MET A 30 -23.24 -7.83 -30.80
C MET A 30 -24.69 -8.37 -30.79
N SER A 31 -25.60 -7.78 -31.57
CA SER A 31 -27.00 -8.21 -31.64
C SER A 31 -27.14 -9.64 -32.18
N ASP A 32 -26.33 -9.99 -33.18
CA ASP A 32 -26.31 -11.33 -33.76
C ASP A 32 -25.62 -12.33 -32.83
N ALA A 33 -24.54 -11.92 -32.16
CA ALA A 33 -23.84 -12.73 -31.16
C ALA A 33 -24.78 -13.19 -30.03
N ILE A 34 -25.63 -12.28 -29.51
CA ILE A 34 -26.62 -12.59 -28.46
C ILE A 34 -27.63 -13.65 -28.93
N ASN A 35 -28.05 -13.61 -30.19
CA ASN A 35 -28.98 -14.61 -30.73
C ASN A 35 -28.36 -16.00 -30.76
N PHE A 36 -27.07 -16.10 -31.13
CA PHE A 36 -26.34 -17.36 -31.08
C PHE A 36 -26.14 -17.87 -29.65
N TYR A 37 -25.76 -17.02 -28.70
CA TYR A 37 -25.62 -17.43 -27.29
C TYR A 37 -26.93 -17.92 -26.68
N ARG A 38 -28.04 -17.21 -26.91
CA ARG A 38 -29.36 -17.64 -26.46
C ARG A 38 -29.78 -18.97 -27.07
N SER A 39 -29.45 -19.19 -28.34
CA SER A 39 -29.78 -20.45 -29.04
C SER A 39 -28.95 -21.61 -28.50
N ALA A 40 -27.68 -21.39 -28.20
CA ALA A 40 -26.80 -22.39 -27.59
C ALA A 40 -27.23 -22.76 -26.16
N LEU A 41 -27.60 -21.78 -25.33
CA LEU A 41 -28.11 -22.02 -23.96
C LEU A 41 -29.41 -22.82 -23.94
N LYS A 42 -30.28 -22.65 -24.95
CA LYS A 42 -31.52 -23.44 -25.07
C LYS A 42 -31.27 -24.92 -25.34
N ILE A 43 -30.13 -25.25 -25.95
CA ILE A 43 -29.77 -26.63 -26.29
C ILE A 43 -29.08 -27.31 -25.10
N HIS A 44 -28.20 -26.58 -24.42
CA HIS A 44 -27.46 -27.11 -23.29
C HIS A 44 -27.14 -26.00 -22.28
N ASP A 45 -27.68 -26.11 -21.07
CA ASP A 45 -27.58 -25.08 -20.02
C ASP A 45 -26.12 -24.76 -19.64
N ASN A 46 -25.24 -25.77 -19.63
CA ASN A 46 -23.82 -25.61 -19.28
C ASN A 46 -22.89 -25.44 -20.52
N VAL A 47 -23.42 -25.02 -21.67
CA VAL A 47 -22.62 -24.88 -22.92
C VAL A 47 -21.40 -23.98 -22.75
N GLU A 48 -21.48 -22.93 -21.93
CA GLU A 48 -20.37 -22.03 -21.67
C GLU A 48 -19.19 -22.75 -20.97
N SER A 49 -19.49 -23.60 -19.97
CA SER A 49 -18.47 -24.38 -19.26
C SER A 49 -17.80 -25.39 -20.17
N LEU A 50 -18.58 -26.05 -21.04
CA LEU A 50 -18.07 -27.01 -22.02
C LEU A 50 -17.23 -26.34 -23.11
N TYR A 51 -17.67 -25.18 -23.61
CA TYR A 51 -16.90 -24.40 -24.58
C TYR A 51 -15.56 -23.95 -23.99
N ARG A 52 -15.56 -23.47 -22.74
CA ARG A 52 -14.31 -23.14 -22.01
C ARG A 52 -13.39 -24.36 -21.94
N LYS A 53 -13.91 -25.53 -21.54
CA LYS A 53 -13.12 -26.78 -21.49
C LYS A 53 -12.53 -27.15 -22.85
N LYS A 54 -13.29 -27.02 -23.94
CA LYS A 54 -12.79 -27.25 -25.31
C LYS A 54 -11.61 -26.34 -25.66
N ILE A 55 -11.73 -25.03 -25.40
CA ILE A 55 -10.65 -24.07 -25.66
C ILE A 55 -9.38 -24.41 -24.86
N LEU A 56 -9.55 -24.90 -23.62
CA LEU A 56 -8.44 -25.36 -22.80
C LEU A 56 -7.74 -26.59 -23.41
N ASP A 57 -8.50 -27.58 -23.84
CA ASP A 57 -7.95 -28.79 -24.45
C ASP A 57 -7.21 -28.48 -25.76
N GLU A 58 -7.76 -27.58 -26.59
CA GLU A 58 -7.10 -27.07 -27.79
C GLU A 58 -5.79 -26.34 -27.44
N TRP A 59 -5.81 -25.46 -26.44
CA TRP A 59 -4.62 -24.74 -25.98
C TRP A 59 -3.55 -25.67 -25.40
N MET A 60 -3.94 -26.64 -24.57
CA MET A 60 -3.03 -27.65 -24.01
C MET A 60 -2.40 -28.49 -25.12
N LEU A 61 -3.17 -28.85 -26.15
CA LEU A 61 -2.68 -29.55 -27.32
C LEU A 61 -1.67 -28.68 -28.09
N HIS A 62 -1.97 -27.40 -28.31
CA HIS A 62 -1.05 -26.45 -28.95
C HIS A 62 0.25 -26.27 -28.17
N LYS A 63 0.19 -26.20 -26.83
CA LYS A 63 1.36 -26.10 -25.95
C LYS A 63 2.20 -27.38 -25.96
N LYS A 64 1.57 -28.56 -25.98
CA LYS A 64 2.28 -29.83 -26.16
C LYS A 64 2.94 -29.90 -27.53
N LEU A 65 2.23 -29.53 -28.59
CA LEU A 65 2.76 -29.50 -29.95
C LEU A 65 3.96 -28.55 -30.10
N SER A 66 3.90 -27.36 -29.50
CA SER A 66 5.01 -26.41 -29.52
C SER A 66 6.20 -26.86 -28.67
N GLY A 67 5.95 -27.58 -27.56
CA GLY A 67 7.00 -28.24 -26.79
C GLY A 67 7.70 -29.37 -27.56
N LEU A 68 6.93 -30.15 -28.34
CA LEU A 68 7.44 -31.22 -29.21
C LEU A 68 8.22 -30.69 -30.42
N SER A 69 7.92 -29.48 -30.91
CA SER A 69 8.68 -28.88 -32.03
C SER A 69 10.05 -28.31 -31.64
N MET A 70 10.42 -28.33 -30.35
CA MET A 70 11.73 -27.89 -29.86
C MET A 70 12.68 -29.05 -29.53
N THR A 71 12.28 -30.31 -29.78
CA THR A 71 13.13 -31.49 -29.57
C THR A 71 13.35 -32.25 -30.88
N THR A 72 14.22 -31.71 -31.73
CA THR A 72 15.07 -32.52 -32.59
C THR A 72 16.51 -32.29 -32.15
N ASP A 73 16.87 -32.87 -31.02
CA ASP A 73 18.21 -33.40 -30.74
C ASP A 73 18.14 -34.34 -29.52
N ALA A 74 19.03 -35.33 -29.53
CA ALA A 74 19.04 -36.62 -28.84
C ALA A 74 18.76 -36.63 -27.32
N PRO A 75 18.37 -37.81 -26.74
CA PRO A 75 18.10 -37.92 -25.31
C PRO A 75 19.41 -38.01 -24.53
N ASP A 76 19.57 -37.14 -23.53
CA ASP A 76 20.61 -37.28 -22.50
C ASP A 76 19.93 -37.47 -21.15
N GLU A 77 20.09 -38.67 -20.59
CA GLU A 77 19.68 -39.04 -19.24
C GLU A 77 20.60 -38.37 -18.23
N GLN A 78 20.12 -37.47 -17.35
CA GLN A 78 20.64 -37.33 -15.96
C GLN A 78 19.59 -36.74 -15.00
N ASN A 79 19.11 -37.61 -14.10
CA ASN A 79 18.93 -37.43 -12.64
C ASN A 79 18.21 -36.19 -12.07
N GLU A 80 16.95 -36.37 -11.66
CA GLU A 80 16.37 -35.67 -10.51
C GLU A 80 16.28 -36.61 -9.30
N THR A 81 17.03 -36.27 -8.25
CA THR A 81 16.90 -36.85 -6.90
C THR A 81 15.79 -36.12 -6.14
N GLY A 82 14.94 -36.91 -5.47
CA GLY A 82 13.65 -36.48 -4.94
C GLY A 82 13.60 -35.96 -3.49
N LYS A 83 12.34 -36.04 -3.00
CA LYS A 83 11.75 -35.75 -1.67
C LYS A 83 11.24 -34.30 -1.51
N ASP A 84 9.98 -34.05 -1.14
CA ASP A 84 9.19 -34.76 -0.11
C ASP A 84 7.71 -35.01 -0.48
N ASP A 85 7.25 -36.19 -0.04
CA ASP A 85 5.86 -36.60 0.13
C ASP A 85 5.17 -35.79 1.23
N LEU A 86 4.02 -35.18 0.93
CA LEU A 86 3.01 -34.83 1.93
C LEU A 86 1.60 -35.11 1.40
N SER A 87 0.98 -36.11 2.03
CA SER A 87 -0.46 -36.35 2.20
C SER A 87 -1.35 -36.27 0.96
N ALA A 88 -1.70 -37.46 0.46
CA ALA A 88 -2.87 -37.72 -0.34
C ALA A 88 -4.16 -37.48 0.48
N GLU A 89 -4.64 -36.24 0.51
CA GLU A 89 -6.02 -35.90 0.90
C GLU A 89 -6.60 -34.93 -0.14
N GLU A 90 -7.69 -35.38 -0.78
CA GLU A 90 -8.57 -34.66 -1.71
C GLU A 90 -7.96 -34.14 -3.03
N ASN A 91 -7.87 -35.04 -4.02
CA ASN A 91 -7.93 -34.66 -5.44
C ASN A 91 -9.34 -34.10 -5.76
N ALA A 92 -9.68 -32.92 -5.22
CA ALA A 92 -10.65 -32.06 -5.87
C ALA A 92 -10.03 -31.68 -7.21
N GLU A 93 -10.72 -31.93 -8.32
CA GLU A 93 -10.33 -31.46 -9.65
C GLU A 93 -10.14 -29.93 -9.59
N LEU A 94 -8.92 -29.48 -9.31
CA LEU A 94 -8.59 -28.06 -9.21
C LEU A 94 -8.88 -27.43 -10.56
N GLN A 95 -9.94 -26.62 -10.62
CA GLN A 95 -10.29 -25.93 -11.85
C GLN A 95 -9.10 -25.06 -12.28
N PRO A 96 -8.77 -25.04 -13.59
CA PRO A 96 -7.63 -24.30 -14.08
C PRO A 96 -7.74 -22.83 -13.70
N CYS A 97 -6.61 -22.24 -13.30
CA CYS A 97 -6.55 -20.84 -12.96
C CYS A 97 -6.38 -20.05 -14.26
N TRP A 98 -7.50 -19.80 -14.94
CA TRP A 98 -7.56 -19.17 -16.26
C TRP A 98 -6.71 -17.89 -16.38
N ILE A 99 -6.62 -17.09 -15.31
CA ILE A 99 -5.83 -15.86 -15.32
C ILE A 99 -4.33 -16.13 -15.49
N LEU A 100 -3.80 -17.19 -14.87
CA LEU A 100 -2.37 -17.54 -14.92
C LEU A 100 -2.02 -18.33 -16.19
N GLU A 101 -2.99 -19.07 -16.73
CA GLU A 101 -2.79 -19.91 -17.91
C GLU A 101 -2.96 -19.13 -19.22
N ILE A 102 -3.84 -18.11 -19.23
CA ILE A 102 -4.10 -17.28 -20.41
C ILE A 102 -3.16 -16.07 -20.47
N LEU A 103 -2.91 -15.40 -19.35
CA LEU A 103 -2.20 -14.12 -19.37
C LEU A 103 -0.69 -14.31 -19.18
N PRO A 104 0.14 -13.67 -20.02
CA PRO A 104 1.58 -13.64 -19.79
C PRO A 104 1.93 -12.77 -18.59
N ASP A 105 3.11 -13.01 -18.02
CA ASP A 105 3.62 -12.32 -16.83
C ASP A 105 3.58 -10.80 -16.96
N ASP A 106 3.84 -10.23 -18.14
CA ASP A 106 3.78 -8.78 -18.38
C ASP A 106 2.39 -8.17 -18.11
N ILE A 107 1.33 -8.90 -18.48
CA ILE A 107 -0.05 -8.46 -18.24
C ILE A 107 -0.40 -8.63 -16.77
N LEU A 108 0.03 -9.73 -16.14
CA LEU A 108 -0.13 -9.95 -14.71
C LEU A 108 0.57 -8.86 -13.89
N LEU A 109 1.79 -8.47 -14.26
CA LEU A 109 2.52 -7.36 -13.64
C LEU A 109 1.79 -6.02 -13.80
N ARG A 110 1.13 -5.78 -14.94
CA ARG A 110 0.29 -4.60 -15.14
C ARG A 110 -0.95 -4.61 -14.26
N ILE A 111 -1.55 -5.78 -14.02
CA ILE A 111 -2.67 -5.95 -13.07
C ILE A 111 -2.16 -5.69 -11.64
N ILE A 112 -1.05 -6.32 -11.23
CA ILE A 112 -0.41 -6.13 -9.93
C ILE A 112 -0.14 -4.64 -9.68
N LYS A 113 0.40 -3.93 -10.68
CA LYS A 113 0.61 -2.48 -10.60
C LYS A 113 -0.67 -1.70 -10.28
N LYS A 114 -1.81 -2.07 -10.89
CA LYS A 114 -3.11 -1.45 -10.60
C LYS A 114 -3.59 -1.79 -9.19
N VAL A 115 -3.43 -3.05 -8.76
CA VAL A 115 -3.78 -3.48 -7.41
C VAL A 115 -2.98 -2.70 -6.35
N ILE A 116 -1.68 -2.50 -6.56
CA ILE A 116 -0.81 -1.70 -5.68
C ILE A 116 -1.33 -0.27 -5.54
N LEU A 117 -1.69 0.36 -6.66
CA LEU A 117 -2.20 1.74 -6.65
C LEU A 117 -3.58 1.87 -5.98
N MET A 118 -4.36 0.78 -5.92
CA MET A 118 -5.63 0.74 -5.19
C MET A 118 -5.43 0.53 -3.69
N SER A 119 -4.62 -0.47 -3.30
CA SER A 119 -4.35 -0.79 -1.91
C SER A 119 -3.18 -1.75 -1.75
N GLY A 120 -2.22 -1.38 -0.91
CA GLY A 120 -1.14 -2.29 -0.51
C GLY A 120 -1.65 -3.54 0.23
N GLU A 121 -2.81 -3.49 0.89
CA GLU A 121 -3.43 -4.67 1.53
C GLU A 121 -3.90 -5.67 0.47
N SER A 122 -4.53 -5.17 -0.59
CA SER A 122 -4.99 -6.01 -1.70
C SER A 122 -3.83 -6.67 -2.43
N TRP A 123 -2.67 -5.99 -2.52
CA TRP A 123 -1.45 -6.56 -3.07
C TRP A 123 -0.92 -7.73 -2.23
N VAL A 124 -0.89 -7.61 -0.89
CA VAL A 124 -0.51 -8.74 -0.01
C VAL A 124 -1.54 -9.87 -0.13
N ASN A 125 -2.83 -9.56 -0.15
CA ASN A 125 -3.85 -10.59 -0.31
C ASN A 125 -3.70 -11.34 -1.64
N LEU A 126 -3.38 -10.62 -2.73
CA LEU A 126 -3.12 -11.22 -4.03
C LEU A 126 -1.90 -12.15 -4.01
N SER A 127 -0.81 -11.76 -3.35
CA SER A 127 0.40 -12.58 -3.29
C SER A 127 0.22 -13.87 -2.48
N MET A 128 -0.74 -13.88 -1.56
CA MET A 128 -1.10 -15.07 -0.77
C MET A 128 -2.01 -16.06 -1.49
N THR A 129 -2.49 -15.74 -2.71
CA THR A 129 -3.43 -16.62 -3.43
C THR A 129 -2.75 -17.82 -4.09
N CYS A 130 -1.55 -17.64 -4.66
CA CYS A 130 -0.82 -18.72 -5.32
C CYS A 130 0.69 -18.42 -5.42
N SER A 131 1.48 -19.45 -5.71
CA SER A 131 2.94 -19.34 -5.87
C SER A 131 3.35 -18.40 -7.01
N THR A 132 2.62 -18.39 -8.13
CA THR A 132 2.89 -17.50 -9.27
C THR A 132 2.73 -16.03 -8.89
N PHE A 133 1.60 -15.66 -8.26
CA PHE A 133 1.41 -14.28 -7.80
C PHE A 133 2.38 -13.90 -6.68
N SER A 134 2.73 -14.84 -5.79
CA SER A 134 3.79 -14.61 -4.80
C SER A 134 5.12 -14.25 -5.46
N LYS A 135 5.54 -15.03 -6.47
CA LYS A 135 6.76 -14.77 -7.24
C LYS A 135 6.71 -13.40 -7.94
N LEU A 136 5.63 -13.12 -8.67
CA LEU A 136 5.47 -11.85 -9.39
C LEU A 136 5.39 -10.64 -8.44
N CYS A 137 4.88 -10.81 -7.22
CA CYS A 137 4.78 -9.72 -6.25
C CYS A 137 6.11 -9.43 -5.54
N PHE A 138 6.87 -10.47 -5.15
CA PHE A 138 8.03 -10.30 -4.27
C PHE A 138 9.40 -10.50 -4.93
N HIS A 139 9.46 -11.18 -6.08
CA HIS A 139 10.71 -11.44 -6.79
C HIS A 139 10.89 -10.55 -8.02
N ASP A 140 9.84 -9.87 -8.48
CA ASP A 140 9.93 -8.87 -9.53
C ASP A 140 10.25 -7.47 -8.95
N SER A 141 10.93 -6.64 -9.75
CA SER A 141 11.26 -5.25 -9.38
C SER A 141 10.08 -4.28 -9.56
N VAL A 142 9.17 -4.56 -10.49
CA VAL A 142 8.05 -3.68 -10.89
C VAL A 142 7.13 -3.34 -9.72
N PRO A 143 6.74 -4.27 -8.83
CA PRO A 143 5.95 -3.95 -7.65
C PRO A 143 6.64 -2.93 -6.73
N PHE A 144 7.92 -3.16 -6.38
CA PHE A 144 8.66 -2.28 -5.49
C PHE A 144 8.90 -0.91 -6.10
N LYS A 145 9.23 -0.86 -7.39
CA LYS A 145 9.32 0.39 -8.15
C LYS A 145 8.00 1.17 -8.15
N THR A 146 6.88 0.47 -8.25
CA THR A 146 5.54 1.08 -8.20
C THR A 146 5.26 1.66 -6.81
N PHE A 147 5.56 0.92 -5.74
CA PHE A 147 5.44 1.40 -4.37
C PHE A 147 6.34 2.62 -4.10
N ALA A 148 7.61 2.53 -4.49
CA ALA A 148 8.58 3.61 -4.36
C ALA A 148 8.06 4.88 -5.04
N LYS A 149 7.69 4.78 -6.33
CA LYS A 149 7.15 5.91 -7.08
C LYS A 149 5.89 6.48 -6.42
N TYR A 150 4.96 5.64 -5.99
CA TYR A 150 3.71 6.08 -5.36
C TYR A 150 3.92 6.78 -4.01
N ILE A 151 4.82 6.27 -3.17
CA ILE A 151 5.07 6.80 -1.83
C ILE A 151 5.89 8.09 -1.90
N TYR A 152 7.00 8.06 -2.65
CA TYR A 152 7.97 9.15 -2.64
C TYR A 152 7.56 10.33 -3.50
N SER A 153 6.71 10.15 -4.52
CA SER A 153 6.15 11.27 -5.29
C SER A 153 5.25 12.19 -4.46
N LYS A 154 4.77 11.70 -3.31
CA LYS A 154 3.89 12.44 -2.38
C LYS A 154 4.67 13.13 -1.25
N GLN A 155 5.98 12.89 -1.16
CA GLN A 155 6.82 13.49 -0.13
C GLN A 155 7.32 14.85 -0.59
N ILE A 156 7.34 15.82 0.33
CA ILE A 156 7.82 17.18 0.05
C ILE A 156 9.15 17.39 0.76
N TYR A 157 10.14 17.86 0.01
CA TYR A 157 11.49 18.10 0.49
C TYR A 157 11.78 19.59 0.57
N ASP A 158 12.64 19.98 1.51
CA ASP A 158 13.07 21.36 1.66
C ASP A 158 13.94 21.78 0.46
N LYS A 159 13.43 22.75 -0.32
CA LYS A 159 14.11 23.28 -1.51
C LYS A 159 15.44 23.94 -1.16
N MET A 160 15.51 24.65 -0.04
CA MET A 160 16.76 25.31 0.36
C MET A 160 17.84 24.27 0.67
N ALA A 161 17.47 23.17 1.32
CA ALA A 161 18.37 22.06 1.57
C ALA A 161 18.75 21.32 0.28
N MET A 162 17.86 21.24 -0.70
CA MET A 162 18.17 20.72 -2.04
C MET A 162 19.25 21.57 -2.72
N ASP A 163 19.04 22.89 -2.75
CA ASP A 163 19.93 23.83 -3.42
C ASP A 163 21.33 23.83 -2.78
N LEU A 164 21.40 23.83 -1.43
CA LEU A 164 22.66 23.78 -0.69
C LEU A 164 23.46 22.48 -0.94
N ASN A 165 22.77 21.37 -1.15
CA ASN A 165 23.39 20.09 -1.48
C ASN A 165 23.66 19.92 -2.98
N GLY A 166 23.36 20.93 -3.81
CA GLY A 166 23.52 20.85 -5.26
C GLY A 166 22.56 19.88 -5.95
N ILE A 167 21.43 19.54 -5.31
CA ILE A 167 20.47 18.56 -5.79
C ILE A 167 19.41 19.26 -6.65
N THR A 168 19.55 19.14 -7.97
CA THR A 168 18.55 19.66 -8.93
C THR A 168 17.36 18.72 -9.12
N ASP A 169 17.59 17.41 -9.04
CA ASP A 169 16.56 16.38 -9.17
C ASP A 169 16.75 15.26 -8.14
N ILE A 170 15.73 15.06 -7.31
CA ILE A 170 15.69 14.01 -6.29
C ILE A 170 15.84 12.62 -6.94
N ASN A 171 15.31 12.40 -8.14
CA ASN A 171 15.39 11.09 -8.80
C ASN A 171 16.84 10.70 -9.15
N THR A 172 17.69 11.69 -9.44
CA THR A 172 19.11 11.44 -9.73
C THR A 172 19.82 10.98 -8.46
N PHE A 173 19.56 11.67 -7.36
CA PHE A 173 20.13 11.35 -6.06
C PHE A 173 19.64 9.98 -5.53
N GLU A 174 18.36 9.65 -5.76
CA GLU A 174 17.81 8.32 -5.45
C GLU A 174 18.58 7.20 -6.18
N LYS A 175 18.92 7.42 -7.45
CA LYS A 175 19.71 6.44 -8.23
C LYS A 175 21.15 6.33 -7.73
N GLU A 176 21.75 7.41 -7.25
CA GLU A 176 23.13 7.37 -6.72
C GLU A 176 23.21 6.57 -5.42
N ILE A 177 22.28 6.79 -4.49
CA ILE A 177 22.30 6.11 -3.18
C ILE A 177 21.88 4.64 -3.30
N TRP A 178 20.74 4.38 -3.96
CA TRP A 178 20.14 3.04 -3.97
C TRP A 178 20.42 2.26 -5.25
N ARG A 179 21.09 2.85 -6.26
CA ARG A 179 21.52 2.18 -7.50
C ARG A 179 20.38 1.45 -8.23
N GLY A 180 19.17 1.96 -8.11
CA GLY A 180 17.96 1.36 -8.70
C GLY A 180 17.37 0.18 -7.90
N ASP A 181 17.87 -0.12 -6.70
CA ASP A 181 17.25 -1.07 -5.79
C ASP A 181 16.10 -0.41 -4.99
N ASP A 182 14.92 -0.43 -5.60
CA ASP A 182 13.69 0.12 -5.02
C ASP A 182 13.29 -0.59 -3.71
N TYR A 183 13.60 -1.88 -3.57
CA TYR A 183 13.30 -2.64 -2.36
C TYR A 183 14.13 -2.13 -1.18
N ARG A 184 15.43 -1.95 -1.40
CA ARG A 184 16.34 -1.36 -0.42
C ARG A 184 15.93 0.08 -0.07
N MET A 185 15.58 0.89 -1.07
CA MET A 185 15.11 2.26 -0.85
C MET A 185 13.86 2.29 0.04
N LEU A 186 12.85 1.45 -0.22
CA LEU A 186 11.65 1.34 0.63
C LEU A 186 11.98 0.92 2.07
N ARG A 187 13.07 0.17 2.27
CA ARG A 187 13.53 -0.32 3.57
C ARG A 187 14.39 0.68 4.35
N GLU A 188 15.08 1.58 3.67
CA GLU A 188 16.05 2.49 4.29
C GLU A 188 15.54 3.93 4.37
N ARG A 189 14.84 4.42 3.34
CA ARG A 189 14.38 5.81 3.26
C ARG A 189 13.07 6.02 4.03
N PRO A 190 13.06 6.80 5.12
CA PRO A 190 11.84 7.12 5.86
C PRO A 190 10.91 8.02 5.05
N TYR A 191 9.62 7.95 5.33
CA TYR A 191 8.60 8.78 4.70
C TYR A 191 7.41 9.03 5.63
N ILE A 192 6.62 10.06 5.33
CA ILE A 192 5.40 10.41 6.06
C ILE A 192 4.22 9.62 5.51
N LYS A 193 3.37 9.15 6.43
CA LYS A 193 2.13 8.42 6.13
C LYS A 193 0.93 9.36 6.19
N PHE A 194 0.07 9.30 5.18
CA PHE A 194 -1.10 10.19 5.04
C PHE A 194 -2.43 9.56 5.47
N GLU A 195 -2.54 8.23 5.44
CA GLU A 195 -3.78 7.49 5.76
C GLU A 195 -4.05 7.34 7.27
N GLY A 196 -3.71 8.34 8.07
CA GLY A 196 -3.84 8.22 9.51
C GLY A 196 -3.42 9.46 10.29
N VAL A 197 -3.23 9.25 11.59
CA VAL A 197 -2.88 10.31 12.55
C VAL A 197 -1.69 9.85 13.38
N TYR A 198 -0.74 10.76 13.56
CA TYR A 198 0.36 10.60 14.49
C TYR A 198 -0.08 11.14 15.86
N ILE A 199 -0.01 10.30 16.89
CA ILE A 199 -0.54 10.60 18.22
C ILE A 199 0.61 10.51 19.23
N SER A 200 0.79 11.54 20.04
CA SER A 200 1.65 11.52 21.23
C SER A 200 0.78 11.63 22.47
N VAL A 201 0.97 10.70 23.40
CA VAL A 201 0.26 10.64 24.69
C VAL A 201 1.23 11.06 25.77
N VAL A 202 0.92 12.15 26.46
CA VAL A 202 1.77 12.68 27.53
C VAL A 202 0.98 12.71 28.82
N ASN A 203 1.57 12.16 29.87
CA ASN A 203 1.03 12.19 31.23
C ASN A 203 1.93 13.10 32.07
N TYR A 204 1.34 14.05 32.78
CA TYR A 204 2.05 14.83 33.77
C TYR A 204 1.29 14.87 35.08
N VAL A 205 2.03 15.02 36.16
CA VAL A 205 1.50 15.12 37.51
C VAL A 205 1.29 16.59 37.84
N ARG A 206 0.08 16.94 38.27
CA ARG A 206 -0.23 18.22 38.89
C ARG A 206 -0.49 18.02 40.38
N TYR A 207 0.22 18.78 41.21
CA TYR A 207 -0.06 18.87 42.64
C TYR A 207 -1.23 19.83 42.85
N GLY A 208 -2.28 19.41 43.54
CA GLY A 208 -3.44 20.26 43.86
C GLY A 208 -3.09 21.42 44.81
N SER A 209 -3.90 22.48 44.80
CA SER A 209 -3.81 23.58 45.78
C SER A 209 -4.59 23.23 47.06
N ASN A 210 -4.04 23.59 48.22
CA ASN A 210 -4.59 23.28 49.54
C ASN A 210 -5.99 23.90 49.76
N ALA A 211 -6.88 23.16 50.42
CA ALA A 211 -7.89 23.79 51.29
C ALA A 211 -7.21 24.09 52.63
N GLU A 212 -7.39 25.30 53.18
CA GLU A 212 -6.67 25.93 54.31
C GLU A 212 -6.61 25.15 55.65
N SER A 213 -6.96 23.86 55.71
CA SER A 213 -6.93 23.08 56.95
C SER A 213 -6.54 21.61 56.80
N SER A 214 -5.95 21.20 55.67
CA SER A 214 -5.54 19.81 55.47
C SER A 214 -4.05 19.59 55.78
N LEU A 215 -3.79 18.67 56.74
CA LEU A 215 -2.45 18.21 57.13
C LEU A 215 -1.61 17.88 55.88
N SER A 216 -0.39 18.44 55.83
CA SER A 216 0.57 18.40 54.71
C SER A 216 1.04 16.99 54.27
N LEU A 217 0.50 15.93 54.86
CA LEU A 217 0.88 14.52 54.70
C LEU A 217 0.11 13.78 53.59
N LEU A 218 -1.04 14.29 53.15
CA LEU A 218 -1.82 13.74 52.04
C LEU A 218 -1.89 14.77 50.93
N LYS A 219 -0.86 14.83 50.08
CA LYS A 219 -0.91 15.63 48.85
C LYS A 219 -1.58 14.80 47.75
N PRO A 220 -2.86 15.05 47.39
CA PRO A 220 -3.47 14.36 46.27
C PRO A 220 -2.72 14.71 44.97
N VAL A 221 -2.23 13.67 44.31
CA VAL A 221 -1.50 13.74 43.05
C VAL A 221 -2.49 13.54 41.92
N HIS A 222 -2.73 14.57 41.11
CA HIS A 222 -3.61 14.47 39.95
C HIS A 222 -2.79 14.19 38.70
N MET A 223 -2.96 13.02 38.08
CA MET A 223 -2.36 12.72 36.79
C MET A 223 -3.24 13.31 35.68
N ILE A 224 -2.68 14.19 34.87
CA ILE A 224 -3.35 14.79 33.71
C ILE A 224 -2.73 14.19 32.46
N THR A 225 -3.59 13.65 31.60
CA THR A 225 -3.20 13.16 30.27
C THR A 225 -3.60 14.19 29.23
N TYR A 226 -2.67 14.53 28.36
CA TYR A 226 -2.98 15.27 27.14
C TYR A 226 -2.41 14.55 25.92
N TYR A 227 -3.05 14.83 24.78
CA TYR A 227 -2.78 14.23 23.50
C TYR A 227 -2.33 15.31 22.52
N ARG A 228 -1.35 14.96 21.69
CA ARG A 228 -0.97 15.74 20.52
C ARG A 228 -1.24 14.94 19.28
N TYR A 229 -1.89 15.56 18.31
CA TYR A 229 -2.29 14.95 17.05
C TYR A 229 -1.66 15.69 15.88
N PHE A 230 -1.08 14.93 14.96
CA PHE A 230 -0.72 15.40 13.62
C PHE A 230 -1.39 14.56 12.55
N ARG A 231 -2.05 15.22 11.61
CA ARG A 231 -2.51 14.60 10.35
C ARG A 231 -1.83 15.28 9.19
N PHE A 232 -1.07 14.54 8.40
CA PHE A 232 -0.32 15.05 7.26
C PHE A 232 -1.13 14.92 5.97
N TYR A 233 -0.84 15.81 5.03
CA TYR A 233 -1.46 15.83 3.70
C TYR A 233 -0.38 15.97 2.62
N GLU A 234 -0.65 15.38 1.46
CA GLU A 234 0.28 15.29 0.31
C GLU A 234 0.70 16.66 -0.24
N ASN A 235 -0.08 17.71 0.05
CA ASN A 235 0.20 19.08 -0.39
C ASN A 235 1.15 19.86 0.53
N GLY A 236 1.78 19.21 1.52
CA GLY A 236 2.76 19.85 2.42
C GLY A 236 2.12 20.54 3.61
N GLN A 237 0.82 20.42 3.79
CA GLN A 237 0.13 20.88 4.99
C GLN A 237 -0.02 19.74 6.00
N CYS A 238 -0.10 20.09 7.28
CA CYS A 238 -0.51 19.16 8.34
C CYS A 238 -1.40 19.86 9.36
N LEU A 239 -2.41 19.14 9.85
CA LEU A 239 -3.29 19.60 10.91
C LEU A 239 -2.68 19.19 12.26
N ARG A 240 -2.55 20.16 13.17
CA ARG A 240 -2.01 19.99 14.51
C ARG A 240 -3.07 20.27 15.56
N LEU A 241 -3.20 19.40 16.56
CA LEU A 241 -4.09 19.61 17.70
C LEU A 241 -3.42 19.18 19.01
N LEU A 242 -3.57 20.02 20.04
CA LEU A 242 -3.26 19.70 21.43
C LEU A 242 -4.61 19.67 22.17
N SER A 243 -4.98 18.52 22.74
CA SER A 243 -6.24 18.38 23.49
C SER A 243 -6.09 17.37 24.63
N THR A 244 -6.98 17.44 25.61
CA THR A 244 -7.19 16.39 26.62
C THR A 244 -8.17 15.31 26.14
N ASP A 245 -8.82 15.52 24.99
CA ASP A 245 -9.76 14.56 24.42
C ASP A 245 -9.02 13.34 23.86
N GLU A 246 -9.55 12.16 24.17
CA GLU A 246 -8.99 10.88 23.74
C GLU A 246 -9.11 10.65 22.21
N PRO A 247 -8.25 9.79 21.63
CA PRO A 247 -8.25 9.54 20.19
C PRO A 247 -9.61 9.07 19.63
N SER A 248 -10.38 8.33 20.43
CA SER A 248 -11.71 7.82 20.06
C SER A 248 -12.71 8.93 19.72
N ALA A 249 -12.60 10.09 20.38
CA ALA A 249 -13.46 11.26 20.17
C ALA A 249 -12.94 12.15 19.03
N VAL A 250 -11.62 12.33 18.94
CA VAL A 250 -10.99 13.27 18.00
C VAL A 250 -10.85 12.69 16.60
N VAL A 251 -10.34 11.46 16.47
CA VAL A 251 -9.83 10.93 15.19
C VAL A 251 -10.90 10.88 14.10
N LYS A 252 -12.16 10.56 14.45
CA LYS A 252 -13.24 10.43 13.46
C LYS A 252 -13.52 11.72 12.68
N HIS A 253 -13.32 12.87 13.32
CA HIS A 253 -13.64 14.18 12.77
C HIS A 253 -12.40 15.02 12.50
N PHE A 254 -11.20 14.45 12.63
CA PHE A 254 -9.94 15.19 12.51
C PHE A 254 -9.55 15.38 11.03
N SER A 255 -10.18 16.34 10.35
CA SER A 255 -9.96 16.62 8.92
C SER A 255 -9.84 18.12 8.61
N LYS A 256 -9.50 18.46 7.35
CA LYS A 256 -9.43 19.86 6.92
C LYS A 256 -10.82 20.47 6.85
N GLU A 257 -11.79 19.68 6.40
CA GLU A 257 -13.19 20.05 6.21
C GLU A 257 -13.90 20.23 7.55
N ASN A 258 -13.58 19.37 8.53
CA ASN A 258 -14.11 19.47 9.88
C ASN A 258 -13.00 19.82 10.86
N LYS A 259 -12.50 21.05 10.76
CA LYS A 259 -11.39 21.53 11.59
C LYS A 259 -11.80 21.58 13.07
N PRO A 260 -11.20 20.77 13.97
CA PRO A 260 -11.57 20.83 15.38
C PRO A 260 -11.19 22.17 16.02
N ARG A 261 -11.88 22.53 17.10
CA ARG A 261 -11.55 23.71 17.89
C ARG A 261 -10.10 23.68 18.35
N HIS A 262 -9.43 24.83 18.31
CA HIS A 262 -8.02 25.02 18.70
C HIS A 262 -6.99 24.22 17.88
N SER A 263 -7.40 23.64 16.74
CA SER A 263 -6.44 23.05 15.81
C SER A 263 -5.80 24.12 14.92
N HIS A 264 -4.56 23.87 14.52
CA HIS A 264 -3.75 24.78 13.70
C HIS A 264 -3.36 24.07 12.41
N MET A 265 -3.39 24.81 11.30
CA MET A 265 -2.80 24.33 10.05
C MET A 265 -1.32 24.71 10.07
N CYS A 266 -0.47 23.73 9.77
CA CYS A 266 0.98 23.89 9.72
C CYS A 266 1.48 23.38 8.37
N TYR A 267 2.75 23.66 8.08
CA TYR A 267 3.43 23.19 6.88
C TYR A 267 4.54 22.23 7.27
N TRP A 268 4.78 21.22 6.45
CA TRP A 268 5.83 20.24 6.69
C TRP A 268 6.72 20.05 5.47
N SER A 269 7.97 19.72 5.72
CA SER A 269 8.95 19.31 4.71
C SER A 269 9.92 18.29 5.30
N LEU A 270 10.53 17.50 4.42
CA LEU A 270 11.62 16.59 4.75
C LEU A 270 12.97 17.21 4.38
N GLY A 271 13.91 17.16 5.33
CA GLY A 271 15.33 17.41 5.10
C GLY A 271 16.06 16.13 4.72
N PHE A 272 17.35 16.27 4.41
CA PHE A 272 18.21 15.18 3.94
C PHE A 272 18.91 14.43 5.08
N ASP A 273 18.95 15.00 6.28
CA ASP A 273 19.54 14.33 7.44
C ASP A 273 18.76 13.05 7.81
N TYR A 274 19.46 12.12 8.46
CA TYR A 274 18.91 10.84 8.90
C TYR A 274 18.26 10.04 7.76
N ASP A 275 18.96 9.93 6.63
CA ASP A 275 18.49 9.21 5.44
C ASP A 275 17.15 9.74 4.91
N PHE A 276 16.98 11.07 4.86
CA PHE A 276 15.70 11.74 4.56
C PHE A 276 14.63 11.68 5.66
N GLY A 277 15.03 11.26 6.86
CA GLY A 277 14.15 11.11 8.01
C GLY A 277 13.96 12.39 8.83
N HIS A 278 14.57 13.51 8.45
CA HIS A 278 14.40 14.79 9.16
C HIS A 278 13.08 15.46 8.74
N LEU A 279 12.08 15.41 9.60
CA LEU A 279 10.81 16.10 9.42
C LEU A 279 10.85 17.46 10.12
N LYS A 280 10.58 18.53 9.38
CA LYS A 280 10.39 19.88 9.90
C LYS A 280 8.93 20.30 9.76
N ILE A 281 8.34 20.82 10.82
CA ILE A 281 6.98 21.35 10.84
C ILE A 281 7.04 22.82 11.27
N THR A 282 6.47 23.69 10.45
CA THR A 282 6.46 25.13 10.69
C THR A 282 5.03 25.64 10.80
N ARG A 283 4.78 26.50 11.78
CA ARG A 283 3.59 27.35 11.82
C ARG A 283 3.99 28.77 12.19
N SER A 284 3.32 29.74 11.62
CA SER A 284 3.56 31.15 11.94
C SER A 284 2.24 31.79 12.30
N ASP A 285 2.26 32.51 13.42
CA ASP A 285 1.19 33.42 13.81
C ASP A 285 1.68 34.86 13.59
N GLU A 286 0.87 35.87 13.91
CA GLU A 286 1.26 37.26 13.73
C GLU A 286 2.53 37.65 14.48
N LYS A 287 2.87 36.98 15.59
CA LYS A 287 3.99 37.34 16.49
C LYS A 287 5.17 36.37 16.48
N TYR A 288 4.91 35.10 16.19
CA TYR A 288 5.89 34.04 16.40
C TYR A 288 5.83 33.02 15.29
N THR A 289 6.99 32.51 14.91
CA THR A 289 7.14 31.32 14.08
C THR A 289 7.60 30.16 14.96
N PHE A 290 6.83 29.08 14.95
CA PHE A 290 7.14 27.86 15.68
C PHE A 290 7.67 26.82 14.71
N ILE A 291 8.79 26.21 15.07
CA ILE A 291 9.46 25.19 14.29
C ILE A 291 9.60 23.96 15.18
N GLU A 292 9.00 22.85 14.77
CA GLU A 292 9.06 21.57 15.46
C GLU A 292 9.78 20.56 14.54
N GLU A 293 10.87 19.98 15.02
CA GLU A 293 11.69 19.04 14.24
C GLU A 293 11.65 17.64 14.83
N PHE A 294 11.57 16.65 13.94
CA PHE A 294 11.43 15.25 14.29
C PHE A 294 12.32 14.37 13.42
N GLN A 295 12.74 13.24 13.99
CA GLN A 295 13.32 12.14 13.24
C GLN A 295 12.27 11.04 13.05
N ILE A 296 12.02 10.65 11.80
CA ILE A 296 11.17 9.51 11.47
C ILE A 296 11.92 8.21 11.78
N LYS A 297 11.30 7.34 12.59
CA LYS A 297 11.86 6.05 13.03
C LYS A 297 10.84 4.92 12.93
N ASN A 298 11.36 3.70 12.96
CA ASN A 298 10.55 2.51 13.14
C ASN A 298 9.98 2.40 14.57
N GLN A 299 8.86 1.71 14.70
CA GLN A 299 8.26 1.28 15.96
C GLN A 299 8.27 -0.25 16.01
N GLY A 300 9.33 -0.84 16.57
CA GLY A 300 9.59 -2.28 16.44
C GLY A 300 9.66 -2.68 14.97
N ASN A 301 8.87 -3.67 14.57
CA ASN A 301 8.80 -4.14 13.17
C ASN A 301 7.97 -3.21 12.26
N LYS A 302 7.28 -2.22 12.83
CA LYS A 302 6.45 -1.29 12.05
C LYS A 302 7.31 -0.14 11.51
N ARG A 303 7.49 -0.14 10.18
CA ARG A 303 8.35 0.83 9.49
C ARG A 303 7.78 2.25 9.53
N TYR A 304 8.64 3.21 9.91
CA TYR A 304 8.40 4.65 9.84
C TYR A 304 7.11 5.11 10.53
N GLN A 305 6.77 4.49 11.67
CA GLN A 305 5.57 4.82 12.44
C GLN A 305 5.83 5.74 13.62
N ARG A 306 7.07 6.12 13.90
CA ARG A 306 7.42 6.94 15.06
C ARG A 306 8.05 8.27 14.65
N LEU A 307 7.58 9.37 15.21
CA LEU A 307 8.24 10.67 15.13
C LEU A 307 8.92 10.95 16.46
N LYS A 308 10.25 10.89 16.48
CA LYS A 308 11.07 11.19 17.66
C LYS A 308 11.41 12.68 17.65
N TRP A 309 11.10 13.40 18.73
CA TRP A 309 11.49 14.80 18.88
C TRP A 309 13.01 15.00 18.69
N LEU A 310 13.36 16.02 17.92
CA LEU A 310 14.71 16.55 17.79
C LEU A 310 14.79 17.91 18.50
N SER A 311 13.93 18.85 18.10
CA SER A 311 13.92 20.21 18.62
C SER A 311 12.51 20.82 18.57
N SER A 312 12.29 21.87 19.36
CA SER A 312 11.12 22.73 19.26
C SER A 312 11.55 24.15 19.56
N ILE A 313 11.40 25.04 18.58
CA ILE A 313 11.94 26.40 18.60
C ILE A 313 10.80 27.38 18.34
N VAL A 314 10.82 28.49 19.05
CA VAL A 314 9.97 29.66 18.80
C VAL A 314 10.86 30.82 18.39
N VAL A 315 10.59 31.38 17.22
CA VAL A 315 11.27 32.54 16.68
C VAL A 315 10.31 33.72 16.74
N ASP A 316 10.73 34.82 17.36
CA ASP A 316 9.96 36.06 17.37
C ASP A 316 10.07 36.84 16.05
N LYS A 317 9.43 38.02 15.99
CA LYS A 317 9.51 38.91 14.82
C LYS A 317 10.92 39.48 14.56
N GLU A 318 11.73 39.57 15.60
CA GLU A 318 13.06 40.16 15.58
C GLU A 318 14.13 39.13 15.20
N GLY A 319 13.75 37.85 15.10
CA GLY A 319 14.61 36.73 14.75
C GLY A 319 15.22 36.02 15.96
N ASN A 320 14.87 36.40 17.19
CA ASN A 320 15.38 35.73 18.38
C ASN A 320 14.72 34.35 18.52
N ALA A 321 15.56 33.32 18.55
CA ALA A 321 15.12 31.94 18.71
C ALA A 321 15.18 31.51 20.18
N SER A 322 14.07 30.99 20.69
CA SER A 322 13.94 30.40 22.02
C SER A 322 13.61 28.92 21.93
N ASN A 323 14.40 28.09 22.61
CA ASN A 323 14.18 26.64 22.66
C ASN A 323 13.08 26.28 23.66
N CYS A 324 12.11 25.47 23.23
CA CYS A 324 11.12 24.85 24.10
C CYS A 324 11.69 23.59 24.74
N SER A 325 11.43 23.41 26.05
CA SER A 325 11.87 22.21 26.75
C SER A 325 11.12 20.96 26.29
N LEU A 326 11.88 19.92 25.92
CA LEU A 326 11.35 18.64 25.48
C LEU A 326 11.29 17.59 26.60
N ARG A 327 11.62 17.96 27.85
CA ARG A 327 11.81 17.03 28.97
C ARG A 327 10.61 16.10 29.21
N ASN A 328 9.40 16.66 29.08
CA ASN A 328 8.15 15.94 29.32
C ASN A 328 7.51 15.43 28.02
N GLU A 329 8.12 15.71 26.86
CA GLU A 329 7.54 15.37 25.58
C GLU A 329 7.74 13.91 25.22
N LYS A 330 6.73 13.33 24.57
CA LYS A 330 6.76 11.95 24.08
C LYS A 330 6.74 11.93 22.55
N SER A 331 7.35 10.88 21.99
CA SER A 331 7.31 10.62 20.56
C SER A 331 5.89 10.41 20.07
N PHE A 332 5.63 10.74 18.81
CA PHE A 332 4.36 10.43 18.17
C PHE A 332 4.41 9.05 17.55
N PHE A 333 3.27 8.35 17.56
CA PHE A 333 3.08 7.05 16.93
C PHE A 333 1.95 7.10 15.92
N PHE A 334 2.16 6.50 14.75
CA PHE A 334 1.19 6.47 13.67
C PHE A 334 0.05 5.49 13.97
N SER A 335 -1.18 5.97 13.84
CA SER A 335 -2.40 5.18 13.89
C SER A 335 -3.14 5.31 12.56
N ARG A 336 -3.33 4.20 11.85
CA ARG A 336 -4.06 4.17 10.56
C ARG A 336 -5.56 4.42 10.79
N VAL A 337 -6.19 5.16 9.88
CA VAL A 337 -7.61 5.51 9.94
C VAL A 337 -8.26 5.19 8.60
N LYS A 338 -9.16 4.20 8.57
CA LYS A 338 -9.75 3.69 7.31
C LYS A 338 -10.54 4.76 6.54
N SER A 339 -11.21 5.67 7.24
CA SER A 339 -11.99 6.75 6.63
C SER A 339 -11.13 7.86 6.00
N PHE A 340 -9.81 7.84 6.21
CA PHE A 340 -8.90 8.85 5.66
C PHE A 340 -8.24 8.41 4.35
N LYS A 341 -8.65 7.27 3.79
CA LYS A 341 -8.30 6.94 2.41
C LYS A 341 -8.95 8.00 1.51
N ASP A 342 -8.13 8.65 0.69
CA ASP A 342 -8.68 9.49 -0.36
C ASP A 342 -9.58 8.62 -1.26
N PRO A 343 -10.80 9.07 -1.61
CA PRO A 343 -11.57 8.46 -2.67
C PRO A 343 -10.82 8.78 -3.97
N GLY A 344 -9.84 7.93 -4.30
CA GLY A 344 -9.00 8.07 -5.48
C GLY A 344 -9.77 8.06 -6.78
#